data_AF-A0A3Q9BK39-F1
#
_entry.id   AF-A0A3Q9BK39-F1
#
_cell.length_a   1.000
_cell.length_b   1.000
_cell.length_c   1.000
_cell.angle_alpha   90.00
_cell.angle_beta   90.00
_cell.angle_gamma   90.00
#
_symmetry.space_group_name_H-M   'P 1'
#
loop_
_entity.id
_entity.type
_entity.pdbx_description
1 polymer ?
#
loop_
_entity_poly.entity_id
_entity_poly.type
_entity_poly.pdbx_seq_one_letter_code
_entity_poly.pdbx_strand_id
1 'polypeptide(L)'
;MADKNIAFLEDFITLLETEKAALMNNDSKEISKIIEEKKVFVEVFPTIDFSKEDRKKVEQAVAEIQELQKTNLLLTKQSIRFIESVMDAFNDGVKKANKTYSKDGHHTGASQANLLNQSL
;
A
#
# COMPACT_ATOMS: atom_id res chain seq x y z
N MET A 1 -17.24 25.49 -20.80
CA MET A 1 -17.26 25.23 -19.34
C MET A 1 -17.74 23.80 -19.03
N ALA A 2 -17.46 22.80 -19.90
CA ALA A 2 -17.93 21.42 -19.76
C ALA A 2 -16.75 20.42 -19.76
N ASP A 3 -15.61 20.83 -19.18
CA ASP A 3 -14.40 19.98 -19.12
C ASP A 3 -13.73 20.02 -17.74
N LYS A 4 -14.22 20.82 -16.78
CA LYS A 4 -13.52 20.99 -15.49
C LYS A 4 -13.64 19.74 -14.62
N ASN A 5 -14.81 19.09 -14.63
CA ASN A 5 -15.03 17.88 -13.82
C ASN A 5 -14.38 16.66 -14.48
N ILE A 6 -14.30 16.62 -15.81
CA ILE A 6 -13.54 15.59 -16.53
C ILE A 6 -12.04 15.77 -16.28
N ALA A 7 -11.51 16.99 -16.37
CA ALA A 7 -10.12 17.27 -16.05
C ALA A 7 -9.77 16.86 -14.60
N PHE A 8 -10.69 17.04 -13.65
CA PHE A 8 -10.49 16.57 -12.29
C PHE A 8 -10.34 15.04 -12.19
N LEU A 9 -11.08 14.28 -13.01
CA LEU A 9 -10.92 12.83 -13.09
C LEU A 9 -9.59 12.44 -13.75
N GLU A 10 -9.17 13.16 -14.79
CA GLU A 10 -7.87 12.96 -15.46
C GLU A 10 -6.69 13.27 -14.53
N ASP A 11 -6.79 14.33 -13.71
CA ASP A 11 -5.81 14.66 -12.67
C ASP A 11 -5.70 13.53 -11.64
N PHE A 12 -6.85 12.96 -11.23
CA PHE A 12 -6.86 11.83 -10.31
C PHE A 12 -6.24 10.58 -10.96
N ILE A 13 -6.53 10.30 -12.23
CA ILE A 13 -5.91 9.20 -12.99
C ILE A 13 -4.39 9.37 -12.99
N THR A 14 -3.89 10.57 -13.30
CA THR A 14 -2.46 10.89 -13.31
C THR A 14 -1.81 10.64 -11.94
N LEU A 15 -2.50 11.02 -10.86
CA LEU A 15 -2.04 10.73 -9.48
C LEU A 15 -1.93 9.23 -9.23
N LEU A 16 -2.89 8.41 -9.70
CA LEU A 16 -2.86 6.95 -9.54
C LEU A 16 -1.81 6.26 -10.41
N GLU A 17 -1.51 6.79 -11.59
CA GLU A 17 -0.38 6.32 -12.39
C GLU A 17 0.95 6.62 -11.71
N THR A 18 1.07 7.80 -11.08
CA THR A 18 2.23 8.17 -10.27
C THR A 18 2.35 7.25 -9.05
N GLU A 19 1.23 6.91 -8.40
CA GLU A 19 1.19 5.93 -7.31
C GLU A 19 1.69 4.57 -7.75
N LYS A 20 1.24 4.09 -8.92
CA LYS A 20 1.69 2.83 -9.51
C LYS A 20 3.20 2.84 -9.72
N ALA A 21 3.75 3.90 -10.31
CA ALA A 21 5.18 4.03 -10.54
C ALA A 21 5.98 4.05 -9.22
N ALA A 22 5.51 4.81 -8.22
CA ALA A 22 6.13 4.85 -6.90
C ALA A 22 6.11 3.48 -6.19
N LEU A 23 5.00 2.75 -6.28
CA LEU A 23 4.85 1.39 -5.76
C LEU A 23 5.80 0.41 -6.44
N MET A 24 5.93 0.47 -7.78
CA MET A 24 6.88 -0.37 -8.52
C MET A 24 8.34 -0.11 -8.13
N ASN A 25 8.67 1.14 -7.79
CA ASN A 25 10.01 1.55 -7.36
C ASN A 25 10.24 1.43 -5.85
N ASN A 26 9.22 1.02 -5.08
CA ASN A 26 9.23 1.03 -3.61
C ASN A 26 9.62 2.39 -3.00
N ASP A 27 9.23 3.50 -3.65
CA ASP A 27 9.50 4.85 -3.16
C ASP A 27 8.54 5.24 -2.04
N SER A 28 8.90 4.89 -0.80
CA SER A 28 8.07 5.12 0.38
C SER A 28 7.77 6.60 0.64
N LYS A 29 8.66 7.52 0.23
CA LYS A 29 8.46 8.96 0.44
C LYS A 29 7.39 9.47 -0.51
N GLU A 30 7.49 9.11 -1.78
CA GLU A 30 6.50 9.54 -2.77
C GLU A 30 5.12 8.89 -2.50
N ILE A 31 5.09 7.61 -2.12
CA ILE A 31 3.84 6.94 -1.71
C ILE A 31 3.15 7.69 -0.57
N SER A 32 3.90 8.14 0.45
CA SER A 32 3.32 8.86 1.59
C SER A 32 2.71 10.21 1.16
N LYS A 33 3.39 10.94 0.28
CA LYS A 33 2.88 12.20 -0.28
C LYS A 33 1.61 11.98 -1.11
N ILE A 34 1.62 10.97 -1.97
CA ILE A 34 0.47 10.60 -2.81
C ILE A 34 -0.75 10.23 -1.97
N ILE A 35 -0.57 9.55 -0.84
CA ILE A 35 -1.68 9.21 0.06
C ILE A 35 -2.36 10.50 0.59
N GLU A 36 -1.58 11.52 0.96
CA GLU A 36 -2.14 12.79 1.42
C GLU A 36 -2.87 13.52 0.29
N GLU A 37 -2.31 13.54 -0.92
CA GLU A 37 -2.98 14.13 -2.09
C GLU A 37 -4.30 13.39 -2.42
N LYS A 38 -4.31 12.05 -2.36
CA LYS A 38 -5.53 11.24 -2.58
C LYS A 38 -6.65 11.59 -1.60
N LYS A 39 -6.34 11.92 -0.35
CA LYS A 39 -7.37 12.34 0.63
C LYS A 39 -8.11 13.59 0.17
N VAL A 40 -7.39 14.57 -0.39
CA VAL A 40 -8.00 15.80 -0.94
C VAL A 40 -8.99 15.47 -2.05
N PHE A 41 -8.63 14.57 -2.97
CA PHE A 41 -9.56 14.13 -4.02
C PHE A 41 -10.80 13.43 -3.44
N VAL A 42 -10.63 12.54 -2.46
CA VAL A 42 -11.72 11.82 -1.78
C VAL A 42 -12.71 12.77 -1.11
N GLU A 43 -12.23 13.86 -0.52
CA GLU A 43 -13.09 14.88 0.09
C GLU A 43 -13.87 15.69 -0.94
N VAL A 44 -13.29 15.93 -2.12
CA VAL A 44 -13.91 16.74 -3.18
C VAL A 44 -14.91 15.93 -4.02
N PHE A 45 -14.69 14.63 -4.24
CA PHE A 45 -15.56 13.78 -5.09
C PHE A 45 -17.07 13.91 -4.81
N PRO A 46 -17.55 13.90 -3.55
CA PRO A 46 -18.99 14.01 -3.26
C PRO A 46 -19.61 15.35 -3.66
N THR A 47 -18.78 16.39 -3.87
CA THR A 47 -19.22 17.75 -4.19
C THR A 47 -19.37 17.98 -5.69
N ILE A 48 -18.90 17.06 -6.53
CA ILE A 48 -18.88 17.22 -7.98
C ILE A 48 -20.18 16.70 -8.59
N ASP A 49 -20.83 17.56 -9.37
CA ASP A 49 -22.00 17.19 -10.19
C ASP A 49 -21.56 16.86 -11.62
N PHE A 50 -21.63 15.58 -11.98
CA PHE A 50 -21.31 15.07 -13.31
C PHE A 50 -22.51 15.05 -14.27
N SER A 51 -23.70 15.51 -13.85
CA SER A 51 -24.93 15.42 -14.67
C SER A 51 -24.88 16.20 -15.98
N LYS A 52 -24.00 17.20 -16.05
CA LYS A 52 -23.79 18.07 -17.22
C LYS A 52 -22.63 17.65 -18.10
N GLU A 53 -21.86 16.64 -17.69
CA GLU A 53 -20.68 16.15 -18.40
C GLU A 53 -21.06 15.05 -19.40
N ASP A 54 -20.18 14.77 -20.36
CA ASP A 54 -20.36 13.63 -21.26
C ASP A 54 -20.28 12.33 -20.46
N ARG A 55 -21.44 11.70 -20.28
CA ARG A 55 -21.59 10.45 -19.53
C ARG A 55 -20.61 9.36 -19.98
N LYS A 56 -20.34 9.24 -21.28
CA LYS A 56 -19.43 8.21 -21.80
C LYS A 56 -18.00 8.47 -21.33
N LYS A 57 -17.56 9.74 -21.33
CA LYS A 57 -16.24 10.11 -20.82
C LYS A 57 -16.12 9.86 -19.32
N VAL A 58 -17.15 10.23 -18.55
CA VAL A 58 -17.19 9.97 -17.11
C VAL A 58 -17.10 8.47 -16.82
N GLU A 59 -17.89 7.65 -17.50
CA GLU A 59 -17.89 6.19 -17.33
C GLU A 59 -16.53 5.57 -17.69
N GLN A 60 -15.88 6.06 -18.76
CA GLN A 60 -14.53 5.63 -19.14
C GLN A 60 -13.49 5.98 -18.06
N ALA A 61 -13.47 7.23 -17.61
CA ALA A 61 -12.54 7.69 -16.58
C ALA A 61 -12.73 6.94 -15.26
N VAL A 62 -13.98 6.71 -14.84
CA VAL A 62 -14.28 5.93 -13.63
C VAL A 62 -13.82 4.48 -13.76
N ALA A 63 -14.01 3.84 -14.92
CA ALA A 63 -13.52 2.49 -15.15
C ALA A 63 -11.98 2.40 -15.07
N GLU A 64 -11.29 3.39 -15.63
CA GLU A 64 -9.84 3.49 -15.56
C GLU A 64 -9.33 3.70 -14.13
N ILE A 65 -9.94 4.63 -13.39
CA ILE A 65 -9.67 4.86 -11.96
C ILE A 65 -9.83 3.56 -11.17
N GLN A 66 -10.90 2.81 -11.41
CA GLN A 66 -11.12 1.53 -10.72
C GLN A 66 -10.02 0.52 -11.01
N GLU A 67 -9.57 0.42 -12.26
CA GLU A 67 -8.52 -0.54 -12.64
C GLU A 67 -7.16 -0.16 -12.09
N LEU A 68 -6.82 1.14 -12.09
CA LEU A 68 -5.61 1.65 -11.47
C LEU A 68 -5.61 1.40 -9.95
N GLN A 69 -6.71 1.67 -9.26
CA GLN A 69 -6.82 1.37 -7.81
C GLN A 69 -6.66 -0.12 -7.50
N LYS A 70 -7.27 -1.02 -8.30
CA LYS A 70 -7.08 -2.47 -8.15
C LYS A 70 -5.63 -2.87 -8.34
N THR A 71 -4.97 -2.30 -9.35
CA THR A 71 -3.55 -2.55 -9.65
C THR A 71 -2.67 -2.10 -8.48
N ASN A 72 -2.87 -0.86 -7.98
CA ASN A 72 -2.10 -0.32 -6.87
C ASN A 72 -2.31 -1.14 -5.60
N LEU A 73 -3.56 -1.54 -5.30
CA LEU A 73 -3.86 -2.45 -4.19
C LEU A 73 -3.15 -3.81 -4.33
N LEU A 74 -3.09 -4.37 -5.54
CA LEU A 74 -2.40 -5.63 -5.79
C LEU A 74 -0.90 -5.49 -5.53
N LEU A 75 -0.27 -4.42 -6.02
CA LEU A 75 1.16 -4.13 -5.79
C LEU A 75 1.44 -4.00 -4.29
N THR A 76 0.65 -3.21 -3.55
CA THR A 76 0.78 -3.08 -2.10
C THR A 76 0.67 -4.43 -1.39
N LYS A 77 -0.33 -5.24 -1.74
CA LYS A 77 -0.50 -6.59 -1.16
C LYS A 77 0.66 -7.52 -1.48
N GLN A 78 1.24 -7.43 -2.68
CA GLN A 78 2.41 -8.22 -3.04
C GLN A 78 3.63 -7.82 -2.20
N SER A 79 3.88 -6.51 -2.02
CA SER A 79 4.97 -6.02 -1.18
C SER A 79 4.83 -6.47 0.28
N ILE A 80 3.62 -6.38 0.85
CA ILE A 80 3.34 -6.86 2.22
C ILE A 80 3.63 -8.36 2.33
N ARG A 81 3.10 -9.19 1.42
CA ARG A 81 3.35 -10.64 1.44
C ARG A 81 4.82 -11.02 1.32
N PHE A 82 5.58 -10.25 0.54
CA PHE A 82 7.03 -10.45 0.45
C PHE A 82 7.71 -10.16 1.79
N ILE A 83 7.37 -9.05 2.44
CA ILE A 83 7.88 -8.69 3.77
C ILE A 83 7.55 -9.78 4.80
N GLU A 84 6.30 -10.26 4.82
CA GLU A 84 5.87 -11.36 5.70
C GLU A 84 6.70 -12.62 5.45
N SER A 85 6.91 -13.00 4.19
CA SER A 85 7.71 -14.18 3.82
C SER A 85 9.17 -14.06 4.28
N VAL A 86 9.76 -12.86 4.21
CA VAL A 86 11.12 -12.60 4.71
C VAL A 86 11.18 -12.77 6.23
N MET A 87 10.19 -12.25 6.96
CA MET A 87 10.12 -12.37 8.42
C MET A 87 9.92 -13.81 8.88
N ASP A 88 9.08 -14.59 8.17
CA ASP A 88 8.89 -16.00 8.44
C ASP A 88 10.20 -16.79 8.25
N ALA A 89 10.91 -16.55 7.15
CA ALA A 89 12.20 -17.19 6.89
C ALA A 89 13.25 -16.84 7.96
N PHE A 90 13.30 -15.57 8.40
CA PHE A 90 14.17 -15.13 9.48
C PHE A 90 13.85 -15.86 10.80
N ASN A 91 12.57 -15.88 11.19
CA ASN A 91 12.11 -16.55 12.40
C ASN A 91 12.43 -18.06 12.39
N ASP A 92 12.30 -18.71 11.24
CA ASP A 92 12.65 -20.13 11.08
C ASP A 92 14.16 -20.36 11.18
N GLY A 93 14.98 -19.46 10.64
CA GLY A 93 16.44 -19.47 10.81
C GLY A 93 16.84 -19.40 12.29
N VAL A 94 16.26 -18.45 13.04
CA VAL A 94 16.51 -18.29 14.49
C VAL A 94 16.06 -19.52 15.27
N LYS A 95 14.87 -20.08 14.99
CA LYS A 95 14.39 -21.31 15.64
C LYS A 95 15.31 -22.50 15.37
N LYS A 96 15.85 -22.64 14.16
CA LYS A 96 16.79 -23.71 13.81
C LYS A 96 18.14 -23.53 14.52
N ALA A 97 18.67 -22.31 14.58
CA ALA A 97 19.91 -22.02 15.31
C ALA A 97 19.82 -22.39 16.80
N ASN A 98 18.69 -22.09 17.45
CA ASN A 98 18.43 -22.46 18.85
C ASN A 98 18.26 -23.97 19.09
N LYS A 99 17.99 -24.77 18.06
CA LYS A 99 17.87 -26.23 18.16
C LYS A 99 19.22 -26.96 18.05
N THR A 100 20.25 -26.32 17.51
CA THR A 100 21.54 -26.97 17.21
C THR A 100 22.54 -26.93 18.39
N TYR A 101 22.22 -26.25 19.49
CA TYR A 101 22.97 -26.33 20.76
C TYR A 101 22.03 -26.38 21.96
N SER A 102 21.61 -27.58 22.34
CA SER A 102 21.33 -27.90 23.75
C SER A 102 22.03 -29.23 24.05
N LYS A 103 23.25 -29.13 24.59
CA LYS A 103 24.02 -30.27 25.08
C LYS A 103 23.94 -30.41 26.61
N ASP A 104 23.32 -29.45 27.30
CA ASP A 104 23.14 -29.49 28.76
C ASP A 104 21.67 -29.24 29.12
N GLY A 105 21.04 -30.28 29.67
CA GLY A 105 19.62 -30.36 29.98
C GLY A 105 19.19 -29.52 31.19
N HIS A 106 19.18 -28.20 31.03
CA HIS A 106 18.42 -27.33 31.93
C HIS A 106 17.57 -26.33 31.14
N HIS A 107 16.25 -26.54 31.16
CA HIS A 107 15.27 -25.57 30.72
C HIS A 107 15.17 -24.44 31.75
N THR A 108 15.74 -23.28 31.44
CA THR A 108 15.28 -22.01 32.03
C THR A 108 14.41 -21.31 31.00
N GLY A 109 13.11 -21.62 31.04
CA GLY A 109 12.08 -20.79 30.42
C GLY A 109 11.97 -19.47 31.17
N ALA A 110 12.81 -18.50 30.81
CA ALA A 110 12.63 -17.10 31.18
C ALA A 110 13.49 -16.24 30.24
N SER A 111 12.88 -15.17 29.70
CA SER A 111 13.50 -14.13 28.87
C SER A 111 13.41 -14.28 27.34
N GLN A 112 12.24 -14.65 26.81
CA GLN A 112 11.90 -14.40 25.40
C GLN A 112 10.87 -13.28 25.19
N ALA A 113 10.42 -12.62 26.26
CA ALA A 113 9.52 -11.47 26.17
C ALA A 113 10.24 -10.11 25.93
N ASN A 114 11.58 -10.08 25.90
CA ASN A 114 12.34 -8.83 25.91
C ASN A 114 12.94 -8.40 24.56
N LEU A 115 12.79 -9.18 23.49
CA LEU A 115 13.26 -8.78 22.15
C LEU A 115 12.25 -7.93 21.38
N LEU A 116 10.99 -7.86 21.83
CA LEU A 116 9.94 -7.06 21.21
C LEU A 116 9.69 -5.72 21.94
N ASN A 117 10.43 -5.41 23.02
CA ASN A 117 10.18 -4.24 23.87
C ASN A 117 11.37 -3.25 23.90
N GLN A 118 12.05 -3.05 22.76
CA GLN A 118 13.03 -1.97 22.60
C GLN A 118 12.73 -1.13 21.36
N SER A 119 11.51 -0.60 21.30
CA SER A 119 11.19 0.55 20.46
C SER A 119 10.04 1.33 21.13
N LEU A 120 10.42 2.19 22.08
CA LEU A 120 9.67 3.37 22.52
C LEU A 120 10.51 4.59 22.14
#